data_AF-A0A6A5N3A3-F1
#
_entry.id   AF-A0A6A5N3A3-F1
#
_cell.length_a   1.000
_cell.length_b   1.000
_cell.length_c   1.000
_cell.angle_alpha   90.00
_cell.angle_beta   90.00
_cell.angle_gamma   90.00
#
_symmetry.space_group_name_H-M   'P 1'
#
loop_
_entity.id
_entity.type
_entity.pdbx_description
1 polymer ?
#
loop_
_entity_poly.entity_id
_entity_poly.type
_entity_poly.pdbx_seq_one_letter_code
_entity_poly.pdbx_strand_id
1 'polypeptide(L)'
;MATIAGMSLSSPRVVAKGQNSSPQKQPDIISKKVEESIKNAEEACSGDPISGECVAAWDEVEELSAAASHARNKNSIDPLETYCGADECRIYDN
;
A
#
# COMPACT_ATOMS: atom_id res chain seq x y z
N MET A 1 -18.26 42.09 -31.87
CA MET A 1 -19.14 41.38 -30.94
C MET A 1 -19.68 40.16 -31.66
N ALA A 2 -19.22 38.96 -31.31
CA ALA A 2 -19.72 37.72 -31.89
C ALA A 2 -20.17 36.81 -30.75
N THR A 3 -21.47 36.51 -30.74
CA THR A 3 -22.18 35.72 -29.76
C THR A 3 -22.10 34.22 -30.07
N ILE A 4 -22.14 33.47 -28.97
CA ILE A 4 -22.10 32.01 -28.75
C ILE A 4 -22.96 31.13 -29.69
N ALA A 5 -22.48 29.92 -29.96
CA ALA A 5 -23.34 28.75 -30.12
C ALA A 5 -22.56 27.44 -29.84
N GLY A 6 -23.06 26.65 -28.90
CA GLY A 6 -22.99 25.19 -29.02
C GLY A 6 -21.91 24.43 -28.24
N MET A 7 -21.80 24.61 -26.92
CA MET A 7 -21.25 23.55 -26.07
C MET A 7 -22.30 22.45 -25.85
N SER A 8 -22.39 21.51 -26.79
CA SER A 8 -23.11 20.26 -26.57
C SER A 8 -22.16 19.27 -25.91
N LEU A 9 -22.09 19.31 -24.57
CA LEU A 9 -21.40 18.32 -23.76
C LEU A 9 -22.29 17.07 -23.61
N SER A 10 -22.48 16.33 -24.70
CA SER A 10 -23.04 14.98 -24.63
C SER A 10 -21.90 13.99 -24.40
N SER A 11 -21.34 13.99 -23.18
CA SER A 11 -20.33 13.01 -22.77
C SER A 11 -21.01 11.66 -22.50
N PRO A 12 -20.64 10.57 -23.18
CA PRO A 12 -21.08 9.25 -22.77
C PRO A 12 -20.45 8.94 -21.41
N ARG A 13 -21.30 8.62 -20.45
CA ARG A 13 -20.92 8.13 -19.12
C ARG A 13 -20.25 6.76 -19.33
N VAL A 14 -18.92 6.74 -19.43
CA VAL A 14 -18.15 5.50 -19.44
C VAL A 14 -18.34 4.85 -18.07
N VAL A 15 -19.15 3.79 -18.02
CA VAL A 15 -19.19 2.89 -16.89
C VAL A 15 -17.84 2.20 -16.83
N ALA A 16 -16.96 2.67 -15.95
CA ALA A 16 -15.76 1.95 -15.59
C ALA A 16 -16.21 0.59 -15.03
N LYS A 17 -15.98 -0.47 -15.82
CA LYS A 17 -16.13 -1.85 -15.40
C LYS A 17 -15.23 -2.02 -14.18
N GLY A 18 -15.83 -2.11 -13.00
CA GLY A 18 -15.13 -2.33 -11.74
C GLY A 18 -14.15 -3.49 -11.92
N GLN A 19 -12.88 -3.21 -11.64
CA GLN A 19 -11.86 -4.23 -11.52
C GLN A 19 -12.34 -5.17 -10.42
N ASN A 20 -12.68 -6.40 -10.82
CA ASN A 20 -12.97 -7.49 -9.90
C ASN A 20 -11.64 -7.90 -9.25
N SER A 21 -11.16 -7.05 -8.34
CA SER A 21 -9.98 -7.31 -7.54
C SER A 21 -10.38 -8.31 -6.48
N SER A 22 -10.15 -9.58 -6.77
CA SER A 22 -10.19 -10.66 -5.80
C SER A 22 -9.32 -10.25 -4.59
N PRO A 23 -9.89 -10.02 -3.40
CA PRO A 23 -9.09 -9.85 -2.22
C PRO A 23 -8.61 -11.23 -1.79
N GLN A 24 -7.48 -11.32 -1.09
CA GLN A 24 -6.94 -12.55 -0.46
C GLN A 24 -5.91 -13.37 -1.27
N LYS A 25 -5.04 -12.71 -2.06
CA LYS A 25 -3.72 -13.28 -2.46
C LYS A 25 -2.60 -12.22 -2.53
N GLN A 26 -2.68 -11.21 -1.68
CA GLN A 26 -1.71 -10.11 -1.65
C GLN A 26 -0.52 -10.31 -0.69
N PRO A 27 -0.65 -10.91 0.52
CA PRO A 27 0.44 -10.87 1.47
C PRO A 27 1.60 -11.81 1.09
N ASP A 28 1.32 -12.93 0.41
CA ASP A 28 2.32 -13.85 -0.15
C ASP A 28 3.08 -13.26 -1.34
N ILE A 29 2.41 -12.43 -2.15
CA ILE A 29 3.04 -11.77 -3.30
C ILE A 29 3.92 -10.59 -2.84
N ILE A 30 3.48 -9.82 -1.85
CA ILE A 30 4.28 -8.71 -1.31
C ILE A 30 5.50 -9.24 -0.56
N SER A 31 5.38 -10.32 0.23
CA SER A 31 6.54 -10.93 0.91
C SER A 31 7.61 -11.41 -0.07
N LYS A 32 7.22 -12.05 -1.18
CA LYS A 32 8.18 -12.46 -2.23
C LYS A 32 8.88 -11.27 -2.88
N LYS A 33 8.16 -10.17 -3.07
CA LYS A 33 8.72 -8.96 -3.69
C LYS A 33 9.71 -8.25 -2.75
N VAL A 34 9.46 -8.25 -1.44
CA VAL A 34 10.43 -7.80 -0.44
C VAL A 34 11.71 -8.63 -0.49
N GLU A 35 11.60 -9.96 -0.55
CA GLU A 35 12.78 -10.86 -0.66
C GLU A 35 13.59 -10.63 -1.94
N GLU A 36 12.93 -10.34 -3.06
CA GLU A 36 13.58 -10.01 -4.33
C GLU A 36 14.28 -8.65 -4.27
N SER A 37 13.62 -7.62 -3.71
CA SER A 37 14.21 -6.29 -3.55
C SER A 37 15.39 -6.27 -2.57
N ILE A 38 15.38 -7.12 -1.53
CA ILE A 38 16.54 -7.27 -0.63
C ILE A 38 17.76 -7.77 -1.39
N LYS A 39 17.61 -8.80 -2.23
CA LYS A 39 18.73 -9.31 -3.05
C LYS A 39 19.25 -8.26 -4.02
N ASN A 40 18.34 -7.50 -4.64
CA ASN A 40 18.71 -6.42 -5.54
C ASN A 40 19.46 -5.29 -4.80
N ALA A 41 19.03 -4.95 -3.59
CA ALA A 41 19.73 -4.00 -2.74
C ALA A 41 21.12 -4.51 -2.32
N GLU A 42 21.24 -5.79 -1.94
CA GLU A 42 22.54 -6.41 -1.64
C GLU A 42 23.49 -6.38 -2.84
N GLU A 43 22.99 -6.67 -4.05
CA GLU A 43 23.76 -6.59 -5.30
C GLU A 43 24.18 -5.14 -5.61
N ALA A 44 23.27 -4.17 -5.51
CA ALA A 44 23.54 -2.75 -5.72
C ALA A 44 24.55 -2.19 -4.70
N CYS A 45 24.52 -2.68 -3.46
CA CYS A 45 25.41 -2.29 -2.37
C CYS A 45 26.74 -3.06 -2.34
N SER A 46 26.93 -4.11 -3.15
CA SER A 46 28.13 -4.95 -3.13
C SER A 46 29.41 -4.21 -3.54
N GLY A 47 29.28 -3.12 -4.30
CA GLY A 47 30.40 -2.27 -4.72
C GLY A 47 30.73 -1.19 -3.69
N ASP A 48 29.79 -0.29 -3.45
CA ASP A 48 29.94 0.82 -2.51
C ASP A 48 28.68 0.92 -1.62
N PRO A 49 28.81 0.63 -0.31
CA PRO A 49 27.69 0.61 0.61
C PRO A 49 27.11 2.00 0.92
N ILE A 50 27.75 3.08 0.46
CA ILE A 50 27.29 4.47 0.65
C ILE A 50 26.91 5.12 -0.69
N SER A 51 26.95 4.35 -1.78
CA SER A 51 26.53 4.85 -3.09
C SER A 51 25.05 5.23 -3.08
N GLY A 52 24.70 6.24 -3.87
CA GLY A 52 23.30 6.66 -4.03
C GLY A 52 22.40 5.54 -4.55
N GLU A 53 22.91 4.66 -5.41
CA GLU A 53 22.22 3.47 -5.88
C GLU A 53 21.91 2.48 -4.74
N CYS A 54 22.87 2.25 -3.83
CA CYS A 54 22.68 1.38 -2.67
C CYS A 54 21.60 1.91 -1.73
N VAL A 55 21.66 3.20 -1.40
CA VAL A 55 20.67 3.85 -0.53
C VAL A 55 19.29 3.82 -1.17
N ALA A 56 19.17 4.17 -2.45
CA ALA A 56 17.90 4.14 -3.17
C ALA A 56 17.29 2.73 -3.27
N ALA A 57 18.12 1.69 -3.40
CA ALA A 57 17.63 0.31 -3.40
C ALA A 57 17.09 -0.12 -2.03
N TRP A 58 17.71 0.33 -0.93
CA TRP A 58 17.20 0.11 0.42
C TRP A 58 15.94 0.92 0.73
N ASP A 59 15.80 2.13 0.17
CA ASP A 59 14.56 2.93 0.27
C ASP A 59 13.35 2.17 -0.33
N GLU A 60 13.54 1.47 -1.45
CA GLU A 60 12.47 0.63 -2.05
C GLU A 60 12.09 -0.55 -1.14
N VAL A 61 13.07 -1.17 -0.48
CA VAL A 61 12.84 -2.27 0.49
C VAL A 61 12.04 -1.77 1.70
N GLU A 62 12.30 -0.55 2.17
CA GLU A 62 11.57 0.07 3.29
C GLU A 62 10.09 0.23 2.95
N GLU A 63 9.77 0.79 1.79
CA GLU A 63 8.39 1.00 1.33
C GLU A 63 7.64 -0.33 1.14
N LEU A 64 8.28 -1.33 0.54
CA LEU A 64 7.68 -2.66 0.34
C LEU A 64 7.44 -3.39 1.66
N SER A 65 8.35 -3.23 2.63
CA SER A 65 8.23 -3.83 3.97
C SER A 65 7.11 -3.17 4.77
N ALA A 66 6.95 -1.84 4.65
CA ALA A 66 5.83 -1.11 5.23
C ALA A 66 4.49 -1.59 4.65
N ALA A 67 4.40 -1.74 3.33
CA ALA A 67 3.21 -2.28 2.67
C ALA A 67 2.90 -3.73 3.10
N ALA A 68 3.93 -4.57 3.26
CA ALA A 68 3.78 -5.94 3.76
C ALA A 68 3.23 -5.95 5.20
N SER A 69 3.80 -5.13 6.08
CA SER A 69 3.38 -5.01 7.47
C SER A 69 1.95 -4.49 7.59
N HIS A 70 1.60 -3.45 6.82
CA HIS A 70 0.23 -2.94 6.77
C HIS A 70 -0.76 -3.99 6.27
N ALA A 71 -0.39 -4.79 5.26
CA ALA A 71 -1.22 -5.89 4.77
C ALA A 71 -1.40 -7.00 5.81
N ARG A 72 -0.40 -7.26 6.67
CA ARG A 72 -0.53 -8.22 7.79
C ARG A 72 -1.37 -7.66 8.92
N ASN A 73 -1.14 -6.41 9.31
CA ASN A 73 -1.84 -5.74 10.40
C ASN A 73 -3.35 -5.62 10.13
N LYS A 74 -3.73 -5.33 8.88
CA LYS A 74 -5.15 -5.28 8.48
C LYS A 74 -5.88 -6.62 8.63
N ASN A 75 -5.14 -7.73 8.70
CA ASN A 75 -5.68 -9.08 8.84
C ASN A 75 -5.57 -9.62 10.27
N SER A 76 -4.84 -8.97 11.17
CA SER A 76 -4.79 -9.29 12.59
C SER A 76 -5.76 -8.39 13.34
N ILE A 77 -6.96 -8.90 13.64
CA ILE A 77 -7.78 -8.26 14.68
C ILE A 77 -7.01 -8.41 15.98
N ASP A 78 -6.69 -7.29 16.63
CA ASP A 78 -6.07 -7.31 17.94
C ASP A 78 -6.99 -8.10 18.89
N PRO A 79 -6.51 -9.18 19.53
CA PRO A 79 -7.28 -9.93 20.52
C PRO A 79 -7.87 -9.02 21.61
N LEU A 80 -7.21 -7.89 21.92
CA LEU A 80 -7.69 -6.90 22.87
C LEU A 80 -8.91 -6.15 22.34
N GLU A 81 -8.99 -5.81 21.05
CA GLU A 81 -10.18 -5.21 20.42
C GLU A 81 -11.39 -6.15 20.44
N THR A 82 -11.16 -7.47 20.33
CA THR A 82 -12.23 -8.46 20.48
C THR A 82 -12.69 -8.59 21.94
N TYR A 83 -11.78 -8.41 22.89
CA TYR A 83 -12.06 -8.49 24.33
C TYR A 83 -12.71 -7.20 24.87
N CYS A 84 -12.30 -6.03 24.37
CA CYS A 84 -12.71 -4.72 24.83
C CYS A 84 -14.05 -4.22 24.26
N GLY A 85 -14.80 -5.09 23.57
CA GLY A 85 -16.19 -4.81 23.15
C GLY A 85 -17.22 -4.84 24.30
N ALA A 86 -16.80 -5.20 25.52
CA ALA A 86 -17.62 -5.17 26.73
C ALA A 86 -17.06 -4.18 27.76
N ASP A 87 -17.87 -3.83 28.77
CA ASP A 87 -17.70 -2.74 29.76
C ASP A 87 -16.36 -2.70 30.54
N GLU A 88 -15.45 -3.65 30.34
CA GLU A 88 -14.20 -3.80 31.09
C GLU A 88 -13.06 -2.88 30.61
N CYS A 89 -13.11 -2.34 29.38
CA CYS A 89 -12.03 -1.52 28.81
C CYS A 89 -12.38 -0.04 28.66
N ARG A 90 -13.20 0.52 29.55
CA ARG A 90 -13.57 1.95 29.52
C ARG A 90 -12.36 2.81 29.89
N ILE A 91 -11.62 3.28 28.88
CA ILE A 91 -10.53 4.25 29.07
C ILE A 91 -11.15 5.63 29.28
N TYR A 92 -10.87 6.25 30.44
CA TYR A 92 -11.25 7.63 30.73
C TYR A 92 -10.11 8.56 30.29
N ASP A 93 -10.43 9.57 29.48
CA ASP A 93 -9.51 10.66 29.12
C ASP A 93 -9.44 11.64 30.31
N ASN A 94 -8.23 11.96 30.81
CA ASN A 94 -8.02 12.86 31.96
C ASN A 94 -7.61 14.27 31.53
#